data_AF-T1CKT9-F1
#
_entry.id   AF-T1CKT9-F1
#
_cell.length_a   1.000
_cell.length_b   1.000
_cell.length_c   1.000
_cell.angle_alpha   90.00
_cell.angle_beta   90.00
_cell.angle_gamma   90.00
#
_symmetry.space_group_name_H-M   'P 1'
#
loop_
_entity.id
_entity.type
_entity.pdbx_description
1 polymer ?
#
loop_
_entity_poly.entity_id
_entity_poly.type
_entity_poly.pdbx_seq_one_letter_code
_entity_poly.pdbx_strand_id
1 'polypeptide(L)'
;VTVLICPDSALAYRILALNTEKAHNLRDRSLEVIRMARGLAQRPGRASEQTWAEQFEAPELLTLGMLYETSGRFAGGAYSAFLRKVDRFSDRPLSASLRERQNFAARLLAIDTEVKRIVAGLQARGVPFSVSAQLRGRAHQP
;
A
#
# COMPACT_ATOMS: atom_id res chain seq x y z
N VAL A 1 25.69 -26.03 -2.01
CA VAL A 1 24.93 -24.77 -1.93
C VAL A 1 25.52 -23.83 -2.97
N THR A 2 24.74 -23.43 -3.98
CA THR A 2 25.20 -22.52 -5.05
C THR A 2 24.57 -21.16 -4.79
N VAL A 3 25.38 -20.11 -4.72
CA VAL A 3 24.91 -18.73 -4.49
C VAL A 3 25.16 -17.92 -5.76
N LEU A 4 24.14 -17.20 -6.20
CA LEU A 4 24.23 -16.26 -7.32
C LEU A 4 24.36 -14.85 -6.73
N ILE A 5 25.54 -14.25 -6.89
CA ILE A 5 25.83 -12.90 -6.40
C ILE A 5 25.75 -11.95 -7.59
N CYS A 6 24.83 -11.01 -7.56
CA CYS A 6 24.76 -9.93 -8.53
C CYS A 6 25.15 -8.60 -7.86
N PRO A 7 26.16 -7.87 -8.35
CA PRO A 7 26.54 -6.56 -7.82
C PRO A 7 25.55 -5.45 -8.22
N ASP A 8 24.67 -5.72 -9.20
CA ASP A 8 23.66 -4.77 -9.64
C ASP A 8 22.46 -4.75 -8.67
N SER A 9 22.44 -3.76 -7.78
CA SER A 9 21.32 -3.53 -6.88
C SER A 9 20.01 -3.20 -7.60
N ALA A 10 20.02 -2.82 -8.89
CA ALA A 10 18.79 -2.65 -9.68
C ALA A 10 18.15 -4.00 -10.02
N LEU A 11 18.96 -5.06 -10.19
CA LEU A 11 18.47 -6.40 -10.48
C LEU A 11 17.68 -6.98 -9.30
N ALA A 12 18.04 -6.65 -8.06
CA ALA A 12 17.32 -7.07 -6.86
C ALA A 12 15.82 -6.69 -6.91
N TYR A 13 15.51 -5.49 -7.42
CA TYR A 13 14.12 -5.03 -7.56
C TYR A 13 13.38 -5.73 -8.70
N ARG A 14 14.08 -6.07 -9.79
CA ARG A 14 13.50 -6.88 -10.88
C ARG A 14 13.22 -8.32 -10.43
N ILE A 15 14.11 -8.89 -9.61
CA ILE A 15 13.90 -10.21 -9.01
C ILE A 15 12.68 -10.18 -8.08
N LEU A 16 12.53 -9.14 -7.26
CA LEU A 16 11.37 -9.00 -6.37
C LEU A 16 10.04 -8.93 -7.16
N ALA A 17 10.02 -8.22 -8.28
CA ALA A 17 8.86 -8.14 -9.17
C ALA A 17 8.53 -9.49 -9.85
N LEU A 18 9.47 -10.43 -9.88
CA LEU A 18 9.31 -11.78 -10.45
C LEU A 18 8.96 -12.84 -9.39
N ASN A 19 8.76 -12.46 -8.13
CA ASN A 19 8.34 -13.40 -7.09
C ASN A 19 6.94 -13.97 -7.42
N THR A 20 6.89 -15.26 -7.77
CA THR A 20 5.64 -16.01 -8.00
C THR A 20 5.18 -16.79 -6.78
N GLU A 21 5.91 -16.69 -5.66
CA GLU A 21 5.64 -17.39 -4.41
C GLU A 21 4.68 -16.58 -3.53
N LYS A 22 3.64 -17.25 -2.98
CA LYS A 22 2.57 -16.75 -2.07
C LYS A 22 2.37 -15.23 -2.09
N ALA A 23 1.28 -14.78 -2.71
CA ALA A 23 0.86 -13.37 -2.70
C ALA A 23 1.03 -12.74 -1.31
N HIS A 24 1.98 -11.80 -1.20
CA HIS A 24 2.19 -11.03 0.00
C HIS A 24 0.88 -10.36 0.40
N ASN A 25 0.55 -10.37 1.70
CA ASN A 25 -0.59 -9.60 2.16
C ASN A 25 -0.36 -8.11 1.85
N LEU A 26 -1.44 -7.33 1.79
CA LEU A 26 -1.39 -5.91 1.38
C LEU A 26 -0.31 -5.12 2.12
N ARG A 27 -0.12 -5.39 3.41
CA ARG A 27 0.85 -4.70 4.25
C ARG A 27 2.27 -5.02 3.83
N ASP A 28 2.62 -6.29 3.72
CA ASP A 28 3.97 -6.73 3.38
C ASP A 28 4.37 -6.19 1.99
N ARG A 29 3.47 -6.32 1.01
CA ARG A 29 3.68 -5.79 -0.34
C ARG A 29 3.87 -4.28 -0.35
N SER A 30 3.06 -3.53 0.41
CA SER A 30 3.19 -2.08 0.50
C SER A 30 4.52 -1.66 1.16
N LEU A 31 4.97 -2.40 2.18
CA LEU A 31 6.25 -2.15 2.86
C LEU A 31 7.45 -2.45 1.96
N GLU A 32 7.38 -3.49 1.14
CA GLU A 32 8.41 -3.80 0.15
C GLU A 32 8.51 -2.72 -0.93
N VAL A 33 7.37 -2.32 -1.51
CA VAL A 33 7.31 -1.28 -2.53
C VAL A 33 7.87 0.05 -2.01
N ILE A 34 7.53 0.47 -0.79
CA ILE A 34 8.04 1.75 -0.27
C ILE A 34 9.55 1.69 0.04
N ARG A 35 10.05 0.57 0.55
CA ARG A 35 11.50 0.37 0.77
C ARG A 35 12.27 0.44 -0.55
N MET A 36 11.74 -0.21 -1.60
CA MET A 36 12.28 -0.11 -2.95
C MET A 36 12.29 1.34 -3.44
N ALA A 37 11.15 2.03 -3.36
CA ALA A 37 11.04 3.40 -3.84
C ALA A 37 12.02 4.35 -3.13
N ARG A 38 12.20 4.21 -1.81
CA ARG A 38 13.20 4.98 -1.05
C ARG A 38 14.63 4.68 -1.47
N GLY A 39 14.96 3.42 -1.77
CA GLY A 39 16.28 3.04 -2.29
C GLY A 39 16.55 3.60 -3.68
N LEU A 40 15.56 3.53 -4.57
CA LEU A 40 15.65 4.12 -5.92
C LEU A 40 15.77 5.64 -5.88
N ALA A 41 15.09 6.31 -4.95
CA ALA A 41 15.13 7.77 -4.80
C ALA A 41 16.49 8.31 -4.33
N GLN A 42 17.36 7.46 -3.76
CA GLN A 42 18.73 7.82 -3.37
C GLN A 42 19.72 7.76 -4.53
N ARG A 43 19.37 7.11 -5.64
CA ARG A 43 20.25 7.00 -6.81
C ARG A 43 20.30 8.32 -7.57
N PRO A 44 21.47 8.67 -8.15
CA PRO A 44 21.57 9.85 -9.01
C PRO A 44 20.65 9.69 -10.23
N GLY A 45 19.72 10.61 -10.41
CA GLY A 45 18.77 10.59 -11.52
C GLY A 45 17.54 11.46 -11.29
N ARG A 46 16.81 11.72 -12.37
CA ARG A 46 15.52 12.43 -12.35
C ARG A 46 14.37 11.58 -12.91
N ALA A 47 14.52 10.25 -12.86
CA ALA A 47 13.46 9.34 -13.28
C ALA A 47 12.17 9.66 -12.53
N SER A 48 11.07 9.74 -13.28
CA SER A 48 9.75 9.98 -12.71
C SER A 48 9.30 8.77 -11.90
N GLU A 49 8.32 8.94 -11.04
CA GLU A 49 7.69 7.80 -10.35
C GLU A 49 7.07 6.82 -11.35
N GLN A 50 6.45 7.33 -12.42
CA GLN A 50 5.86 6.50 -13.49
C GLN A 50 6.89 5.62 -14.21
N THR A 51 8.16 6.03 -14.28
CA THR A 51 9.23 5.20 -14.88
C THR A 51 9.37 3.84 -14.18
N TRP A 52 8.98 3.77 -12.91
CA TRP A 52 9.10 2.58 -12.07
C TRP A 52 7.76 1.87 -11.83
N ALA A 53 6.73 2.20 -12.62
CA ALA A 53 5.36 1.71 -12.42
C ALA A 53 5.27 0.18 -12.36
N GLU A 54 6.03 -0.53 -13.21
CA GLU A 54 6.06 -1.99 -13.22
C GLU A 54 6.63 -2.56 -11.92
N GLN A 55 7.69 -1.94 -11.38
CA GLN A 55 8.33 -2.41 -10.15
C GLN A 55 7.52 -2.06 -8.90
N PHE A 56 6.77 -0.95 -8.92
CA PHE A 56 5.88 -0.57 -7.83
C PHE A 56 4.53 -1.28 -7.87
N GLU A 57 4.19 -1.90 -9.00
CA GLU A 57 2.98 -2.68 -9.30
C GLU A 57 1.68 -1.88 -9.27
N ALA A 58 1.45 -1.05 -8.24
CA ALA A 58 0.28 -0.21 -8.11
C ALA A 58 0.59 1.06 -7.27
N PRO A 59 0.02 2.22 -7.63
CA PRO A 59 0.34 3.49 -6.96
C PRO A 59 -0.09 3.51 -5.49
N GLU A 60 -1.20 2.84 -5.14
CA GLU A 60 -1.67 2.83 -3.75
C GLU A 60 -0.71 2.13 -2.79
N LEU A 61 0.17 1.25 -3.28
CA LEU A 61 1.15 0.54 -2.46
C LEU A 61 2.22 1.49 -1.93
N LEU A 62 2.57 2.54 -2.67
CA LEU A 62 3.48 3.59 -2.20
C LEU A 62 2.84 4.36 -1.04
N THR A 63 1.58 4.79 -1.21
CA THR A 63 0.86 5.56 -0.19
C THR A 63 0.60 4.73 1.07
N LEU A 64 0.17 3.47 0.92
CA LEU A 64 -0.05 2.56 2.04
C LEU A 64 1.27 2.16 2.71
N GLY A 65 2.36 2.00 1.95
CA GLY A 65 3.68 1.70 2.49
C GLY A 65 4.17 2.79 3.43
N MET A 66 4.01 4.05 3.03
CA MET A 66 4.30 5.22 3.88
C MET A 66 3.50 5.21 5.19
N LEU A 67 2.23 4.80 5.14
CA LEU A 67 1.40 4.64 6.33
C LEU A 67 1.83 3.49 7.20
N TYR A 68 2.19 2.35 6.63
CA TYR A 68 2.60 1.18 7.39
C TYR A 68 3.96 1.36 8.08
N GLU A 69 4.86 2.19 7.51
CA GLU A 69 6.11 2.58 8.17
C GLU A 69 5.86 3.37 9.46
N THR A 70 4.87 4.28 9.48
CA THR A 70 4.57 5.11 10.66
C THR A 70 3.51 4.51 11.59
N SER A 71 2.59 3.72 11.05
CA SER A 71 1.45 3.11 11.77
C SER A 71 1.20 1.68 11.28
N GLY A 72 1.99 0.74 11.82
CA GLY A 72 1.93 -0.67 11.41
C GLY A 72 0.57 -1.35 11.61
N ARG A 73 -0.32 -0.82 12.48
CA ARG A 73 -1.68 -1.36 12.73
C ARG A 73 -2.76 -0.68 11.88
N PHE A 74 -2.37 0.13 10.89
CA PHE A 74 -3.33 0.80 10.01
C PHE A 74 -4.21 -0.21 9.25
N ALA A 75 -5.52 0.06 9.19
CA ALA A 75 -6.50 -0.82 8.53
C ALA A 75 -6.55 -0.60 7.01
N GLY A 76 -5.41 -0.72 6.33
CA GLY A 76 -5.27 -0.38 4.90
C GLY A 76 -6.22 -1.13 3.95
N GLY A 77 -6.66 -2.33 4.33
CA GLY A 77 -7.66 -3.09 3.56
C GLY A 77 -9.00 -2.35 3.39
N ALA A 78 -9.41 -1.52 4.36
CA ALA A 78 -10.64 -0.73 4.29
C ALA A 78 -10.59 0.36 3.21
N TYR A 79 -9.39 0.85 2.87
CA TYR A 79 -9.18 1.98 1.97
C TYR A 79 -8.60 1.57 0.61
N SER A 80 -8.01 0.37 0.48
CA SER A 80 -7.33 -0.09 -0.74
C SER A 80 -8.22 -0.02 -1.99
N ALA A 81 -9.49 -0.43 -1.90
CA ALA A 81 -10.42 -0.39 -3.03
C ALA A 81 -10.75 1.04 -3.49
N PHE A 82 -10.75 2.01 -2.58
CA PHE A 82 -10.90 3.42 -2.90
C PHE A 82 -9.62 3.99 -3.50
N LEU A 83 -8.47 3.71 -2.88
CA LEU A 83 -7.17 4.17 -3.36
C LEU A 83 -6.88 3.71 -4.79
N ARG A 84 -7.20 2.46 -5.15
CA ARG A 84 -7.09 1.98 -6.55
C ARG A 84 -7.79 2.88 -7.57
N LYS A 85 -8.89 3.53 -7.18
CA LYS A 85 -9.66 4.40 -8.07
C LYS A 85 -9.06 5.79 -8.20
N VAL A 86 -8.44 6.31 -7.14
CA VAL A 86 -8.00 7.71 -7.07
C VAL A 86 -6.50 7.88 -7.24
N ASP A 87 -5.72 6.87 -6.86
CA ASP A 87 -4.27 6.98 -6.80
C ASP A 87 -3.64 6.72 -8.17
N ARG A 88 -2.66 7.53 -8.56
CA ARG A 88 -2.02 7.50 -9.89
C ARG A 88 -0.53 7.68 -9.76
N PHE A 89 0.24 7.04 -10.63
CA PHE A 89 1.67 7.31 -10.70
C PHE A 89 1.93 8.74 -11.18
N SER A 90 2.95 9.38 -10.63
CA SER A 90 3.29 10.77 -10.92
C SER A 90 4.41 10.90 -11.97
N ASP A 91 4.30 11.90 -12.84
CA ASP A 91 5.36 12.28 -13.79
C ASP A 91 6.50 13.06 -13.13
N ARG A 92 6.35 13.42 -11.85
CA ARG A 92 7.39 14.11 -11.09
C ARG A 92 8.54 13.17 -10.73
N PRO A 93 9.76 13.70 -10.50
CA PRO A 93 10.88 12.92 -10.00
C PRO A 93 10.50 12.11 -8.75
N LEU A 94 10.95 10.86 -8.66
CA LEU A 94 10.55 9.94 -7.59
C LEU A 94 10.70 10.54 -6.19
N SER A 95 11.78 11.28 -5.92
CA SER A 95 12.00 11.93 -4.62
C SER A 95 10.96 13.01 -4.29
N ALA A 96 10.44 13.73 -5.29
CA ALA A 96 9.35 14.69 -5.13
C ALA A 96 8.01 13.96 -4.93
N SER A 97 7.76 12.91 -5.72
CA SER A 97 6.55 12.10 -5.60
C SER A 97 6.45 11.44 -4.23
N LEU A 98 7.55 10.93 -3.67
CA LEU A 98 7.58 10.38 -2.30
C LEU A 98 7.17 11.40 -1.22
N ARG A 99 7.47 12.70 -1.40
CA ARG A 99 6.97 13.74 -0.47
C ARG A 99 5.47 13.91 -0.59
N GLU A 100 4.93 13.82 -1.81
CA GLU A 100 3.48 13.86 -2.06
C GLU A 100 2.79 12.62 -1.48
N ARG A 101 3.38 11.43 -1.63
CA ARG A 101 2.93 10.18 -0.97
C ARG A 101 2.86 10.34 0.55
N GLN A 102 3.84 11.01 1.17
CA GLN A 102 3.83 11.31 2.61
C GLN A 102 2.61 12.16 3.01
N ASN A 103 2.26 13.15 2.20
CA ASN A 103 1.11 14.01 2.43
C ASN A 103 -0.21 13.23 2.27
N PHE A 104 -0.31 12.35 1.27
CA PHE A 104 -1.47 11.47 1.09
C PHE A 104 -1.64 10.50 2.26
N ALA A 105 -0.54 9.89 2.71
CA ALA A 105 -0.51 9.05 3.91
C ALA A 105 -1.04 9.81 5.14
N ALA A 106 -0.52 11.02 5.41
CA ALA A 106 -0.98 11.83 6.53
C ALA A 106 -2.48 12.17 6.46
N ARG A 107 -2.97 12.55 5.27
CA ARG A 107 -4.41 12.83 5.05
C ARG A 107 -5.27 11.59 5.27
N LEU A 108 -4.84 10.44 4.77
CA LEU A 108 -5.56 9.19 4.94
C LEU A 108 -5.60 8.73 6.41
N LEU A 109 -4.51 8.96 7.17
CA LEU A 109 -4.52 8.71 8.60
C LEU A 109 -5.54 9.60 9.32
N ALA A 110 -5.61 10.89 8.98
CA ALA A 110 -6.59 11.80 9.56
C ALA A 110 -8.04 11.37 9.26
N ILE A 111 -8.31 10.91 8.03
CA ILE A 111 -9.60 10.32 7.65
C ILE A 111 -9.91 9.11 8.53
N ASP A 112 -8.95 8.19 8.71
CA ASP A 112 -9.14 6.99 9.54
C ASP A 112 -9.41 7.33 11.01
N THR A 113 -8.74 8.33 11.56
CA THR A 113 -9.03 8.84 12.90
C THR A 113 -10.47 9.34 13.02
N GLU A 114 -10.94 10.11 12.04
CA GLU A 114 -12.30 10.65 12.05
C GLU A 114 -13.37 9.56 11.86
N VAL A 115 -13.13 8.60 10.95
CA VAL A 115 -14.00 7.43 10.77
C VAL A 115 -14.12 6.65 12.08
N LYS A 116 -12.99 6.39 12.77
CA LYS A 116 -13.01 5.70 14.08
C LYS A 116 -13.81 6.47 15.13
N ARG A 117 -13.67 7.79 15.18
CA ARG A 117 -14.43 8.66 16.09
C ARG A 117 -15.94 8.55 15.82
N ILE A 118 -16.35 8.60 14.55
CA ILE A 118 -17.76 8.48 14.14
C ILE A 118 -18.30 7.09 14.49
N VAL A 119 -17.56 6.02 14.15
CA VAL A 119 -17.95 4.63 14.45
C VAL A 119 -18.12 4.41 15.95
N ALA A 120 -17.20 4.93 16.78
CA ALA A 120 -17.33 4.85 18.23
C ALA A 120 -18.60 5.56 18.75
N GLY A 121 -18.92 6.74 18.19
CA GLY A 121 -20.15 7.46 18.52
C GLY A 121 -21.43 6.72 18.12
N LEU A 122 -21.42 6.02 16.97
CA LEU A 122 -22.54 5.18 16.53
C LEU A 122 -22.70 3.95 17.43
N GLN A 123 -21.60 3.29 17.80
CA GLN A 123 -21.60 2.15 18.72
C GLN A 123 -22.15 2.51 20.10
N ALA A 124 -21.77 3.69 20.64
CA ALA A 124 -22.30 4.20 21.91
C ALA A 124 -23.82 4.45 21.88
N ARG A 125 -24.39 4.67 20.69
CA ARG A 125 -25.84 4.85 20.47
C ARG A 125 -26.58 3.54 20.18
N GLY A 126 -25.91 2.39 20.35
CA GLY A 126 -26.51 1.07 20.15
C GLY A 126 -26.66 0.67 18.68
N VAL A 127 -25.99 1.35 17.74
CA VAL A 127 -25.97 0.93 16.33
C VAL A 127 -24.95 -0.21 16.17
N PRO A 128 -25.38 -1.44 15.83
CA PRO A 128 -24.45 -2.54 15.60
C PRO A 128 -23.71 -2.33 14.28
N PHE A 129 -22.38 -2.33 14.32
CA PHE A 129 -21.54 -2.26 13.11
C PHE A 129 -20.99 -3.65 12.80
N SER A 130 -21.69 -4.39 11.92
CA SER A 130 -21.28 -5.72 11.46
C SER A 130 -20.60 -5.61 10.09
N VAL A 131 -19.26 -5.58 10.04
CA VAL A 131 -18.51 -5.77 8.78
C VAL A 131 -18.43 -7.27 8.49
N SER A 132 -19.57 -7.91 8.22
CA SER A 132 -19.67 -9.23 7.57
C SER A 132 -21.14 -9.55 7.25
N ALA A 133 -21.66 -8.91 6.21
CA ALA A 133 -22.93 -9.31 5.60
C ALA A 133 -22.83 -9.24 4.08
N GLN A 134 -21.89 -9.98 3.51
CA GLN A 134 -21.97 -10.44 2.13
C GLN A 134 -21.22 -11.78 2.07
N LEU A 135 -21.88 -12.83 1.59
CA LEU A 135 -21.39 -14.21 1.39
C LEU A 135 -21.53 -15.21 2.56
N ARG A 136 -22.75 -15.45 3.03
CA ARG A 136 -23.21 -16.84 3.21
C ARG A 136 -24.63 -16.96 2.69
N GLY A 137 -24.71 -17.38 1.43
CA GLY A 137 -25.95 -17.64 0.75
C GLY A 137 -26.79 -18.67 1.50
N ARG A 138 -28.10 -18.45 1.44
CA ARG A 138 -29.11 -19.48 1.57
C ARG A 138 -28.73 -20.69 0.71
N ALA A 139 -28.57 -21.85 1.33
CA ALA A 139 -28.81 -23.17 0.74
C ALA A 139 -28.88 -24.18 1.91
N HIS A 140 -30.10 -24.48 2.35
CA HIS A 140 -30.68 -25.83 2.27
C HIS A 140 -30.25 -26.79 3.40
N GLN A 141 -31.07 -26.84 4.46
CA GLN A 141 -31.54 -28.11 5.04
C GLN A 141 -32.40 -28.83 3.98
N PRO A 142 -32.39 -30.16 3.96
CA PRO A 142 -33.30 -30.92 4.82
C PRO A 142 -32.64 -31.57 6.03
#